data_AF-A0A1Q8VK85-F1
#
_entry.id   AF-A0A1Q8VK85-F1
#
_cell.length_a   1.000
_cell.length_b   1.000
_cell.length_c   1.000
_cell.angle_alpha   90.00
_cell.angle_beta   90.00
_cell.angle_gamma   90.00
#
_symmetry.space_group_name_H-M   'P 1'
#
loop_
_entity.id
_entity.type
_entity.pdbx_description
1 polymer ?
#
loop_
_entity_poly.entity_id
_entity_poly.type
_entity_poly.pdbx_seq_one_letter_code
_entity_poly.pdbx_strand_id
1 'polypeptide(L)'
;MRSERHQWIGSVRWTPKGGKPTKYELHLGESVHIDGLGTVTLIAVNPPPLIPDRTRGGGWTTRVHVALDPGLHWCDPWDPC
;
A
#
# COMPACT_ATOMS: atom_id res chain seq x y z
N MET A 1 -7.86 2.04 -5.73
CA MET A 1 -8.35 0.76 -5.20
C MET A 1 -9.48 0.27 -6.08
N ARG A 2 -9.53 -1.02 -6.37
CA ARG A 2 -10.67 -1.66 -7.08
C ARG A 2 -11.00 -3.01 -6.44
N SER A 3 -12.21 -3.48 -6.66
CA SER A 3 -12.61 -4.87 -6.40
C SER A 3 -12.77 -5.57 -7.75
N GLU A 4 -12.14 -6.72 -7.92
CA GLU A 4 -12.20 -7.51 -9.15
C GLU A 4 -12.34 -8.99 -8.76
N ARG A 5 -13.34 -9.69 -9.30
CA ARG A 5 -13.61 -11.11 -9.01
C ARG A 5 -13.65 -11.45 -7.50
N HIS A 6 -14.29 -10.60 -6.69
CA HIS A 6 -14.37 -10.72 -5.23
C HIS A 6 -13.04 -10.53 -4.47
N GLN A 7 -12.01 -9.99 -5.11
CA GLN A 7 -10.74 -9.66 -4.49
C GLN A 7 -10.50 -8.15 -4.48
N TRP A 8 -9.93 -7.64 -3.39
CA TRP A 8 -9.50 -6.25 -3.31
C TRP A 8 -8.09 -6.07 -3.84
N ILE A 9 -7.95 -5.10 -4.75
CA ILE A 9 -6.67 -4.75 -5.38
C ILE A 9 -6.34 -3.29 -5.04
N GLY A 10 -5.25 -3.14 -4.28
CA GLY A 10 -4.56 -1.88 -4.02
C GLY A 10 -3.49 -1.59 -5.08
N SER A 11 -2.97 -0.38 -5.09
CA SER A 11 -1.79 -0.05 -5.90
C SER A 11 -0.86 0.85 -5.14
N VAL A 12 0.43 0.50 -5.13
CA VAL A 12 1.50 1.33 -4.59
C VAL A 12 2.29 1.92 -5.76
N ARG A 13 2.54 3.23 -5.67
CA ARG A 13 3.47 3.92 -6.58
C ARG A 13 4.76 4.15 -5.81
N TRP A 14 5.85 3.59 -6.31
CA TRP A 14 7.18 3.74 -5.72
C TRP A 14 8.09 4.48 -6.70
N THR A 15 8.86 5.43 -6.19
CA THR A 15 9.87 6.16 -6.95
C THR A 15 11.20 6.00 -6.20
N PRO A 16 12.09 5.09 -6.63
CA PRO A 16 13.41 5.00 -6.01
C PRO A 16 14.20 6.29 -6.25
N LYS A 17 15.14 6.61 -5.35
CA LYS A 17 15.97 7.82 -5.45
C LYS A 17 16.73 7.83 -6.78
N GLY A 18 16.51 8.86 -7.60
CA GLY A 18 17.10 8.98 -8.94
C GLY A 18 16.50 8.06 -10.02
N GLY A 19 15.46 7.28 -9.70
CA GLY A 19 14.79 6.38 -10.62
C GLY A 19 13.46 6.89 -11.17
N LYS A 20 12.80 6.05 -11.99
CA LYS A 20 11.47 6.34 -12.53
C LYS A 20 10.38 5.77 -11.61
N PRO A 21 9.21 6.42 -11.50
CA PRO A 21 8.09 5.90 -10.75
C PRO A 21 7.56 4.61 -11.39
N THR A 22 7.41 3.57 -10.58
CA THR A 22 6.79 2.29 -10.97
C THR A 22 5.55 2.05 -10.13
N LYS A 23 4.51 1.49 -10.75
CA LYS A 23 3.26 1.13 -10.09
C LYS A 23 3.21 -0.38 -9.91
N TYR A 24 2.94 -0.81 -8.68
CA TYR A 24 2.77 -2.20 -8.30
C TYR A 24 1.32 -2.44 -7.90
N GLU A 25 0.76 -3.56 -8.30
CA GLU A 25 -0.56 -4.01 -7.83
C GLU A 25 -0.38 -4.86 -6.58
N LEU A 26 -1.23 -4.62 -5.59
CA LEU A 26 -1.23 -5.40 -4.34
C LEU A 26 -2.59 -6.04 -4.18
N HIS A 27 -2.59 -7.35 -4.17
CA HIS A 27 -3.75 -8.16 -3.84
C HIS A 27 -3.86 -8.29 -2.32
N LEU A 28 -5.08 -8.21 -1.77
CA LEU A 28 -5.28 -8.32 -0.32
C LEU A 28 -4.74 -9.65 0.20
N GLY A 29 -3.86 -9.59 1.20
CA GLY A 29 -3.17 -10.74 1.79
C GLY A 29 -1.87 -11.14 1.09
N GLU A 30 -1.61 -10.63 -0.11
CA GLU A 30 -0.39 -10.94 -0.86
C GLU A 30 0.73 -9.94 -0.58
N SER A 31 1.96 -10.39 -0.81
CA SER A 31 3.18 -9.62 -0.66
C SER A 31 3.87 -9.45 -2.00
N VAL A 32 4.37 -8.25 -2.27
CA VAL A 32 5.16 -7.93 -3.47
C VAL A 32 6.49 -7.35 -3.02
N HIS A 33 7.57 -7.86 -3.59
CA HIS A 33 8.89 -7.26 -3.42
C HIS A 33 9.07 -6.08 -4.37
N ILE A 34 9.51 -4.94 -3.84
CA ILE A 34 9.77 -3.72 -4.59
C ILE A 34 11.23 -3.33 -4.39
N ASP A 35 12.00 -3.38 -5.48
CA ASP A 35 13.43 -3.08 -5.43
C ASP A 35 13.71 -1.69 -4.83
N GLY A 36 14.58 -1.65 -3.83
CA GLY A 36 14.99 -0.44 -3.14
C GLY A 36 13.97 0.10 -2.14
N LEU A 37 12.90 -0.65 -1.86
CA LEU A 37 11.98 -0.42 -0.74
C LEU A 37 11.91 -1.63 0.18
N GLY A 38 11.71 -2.82 -0.39
CA GLY A 38 11.51 -4.07 0.34
C GLY A 38 10.18 -4.74 0.04
N THR A 39 9.74 -5.59 0.95
CA THR A 39 8.51 -6.38 0.78
C THR A 39 7.31 -5.62 1.33
N VAL A 40 6.32 -5.39 0.47
CA VAL A 40 5.08 -4.69 0.80
C VAL A 40 3.91 -5.68 0.77
N THR A 41 3.13 -5.72 1.85
CA THR A 41 1.96 -6.58 1.99
C THR A 41 0.71 -5.72 2.17
N LEU A 42 -0.34 -5.97 1.39
CA LEU A 42 -1.64 -5.33 1.62
C LEU A 42 -2.38 -6.10 2.73
N ILE A 43 -2.47 -5.52 3.92
CA ILE A 43 -2.99 -6.22 5.11
C ILE A 43 -4.46 -5.94 5.39
N ALA A 44 -4.98 -4.77 4.98
CA ALA A 44 -6.39 -4.45 5.18
C ALA A 44 -6.90 -3.39 4.19
N VAL A 45 -8.19 -3.47 3.92
CA VAL A 45 -8.97 -2.54 3.09
C VAL A 45 -10.27 -2.23 3.81
N ASN A 46 -10.76 -0.99 3.68
CA ASN A 46 -12.06 -0.61 4.22
C ASN A 46 -12.86 0.19 3.19
N PRO A 47 -13.41 -0.52 2.18
CA PRO A 47 -14.18 0.14 1.14
C PRO A 47 -15.38 0.89 1.73
N PRO A 48 -15.82 1.97 1.09
CA PRO A 48 -17.09 2.59 1.47
C PRO A 48 -18.24 1.57 1.32
N PRO A 49 -19.24 1.62 2.21
CA PRO A 49 -20.39 0.74 2.10
C PRO A 49 -21.14 0.96 0.78
N LEU A 50 -21.65 -0.12 0.19
CA LEU A 50 -22.40 -0.05 -1.08
C LEU A 50 -23.68 0.78 -0.97
N ILE A 51 -24.29 0.78 0.22
CA ILE A 51 -25.42 1.64 0.56
C ILE A 51 -24.86 2.76 1.44
N PRO A 52 -24.95 4.03 1.01
CA PRO A 52 -24.42 5.15 1.78
C PRO A 52 -25.23 5.30 3.07
N ASP A 53 -24.66 4.79 4.15
CA ASP A 53 -25.16 4.94 5.52
C ASP A 53 -24.25 5.94 6.24
N ARG A 54 -24.82 7.08 6.64
CA ARG A 54 -24.08 8.15 7.33
C ARG A 54 -23.57 7.75 8.71
N THR A 55 -23.98 6.58 9.23
CA THR A 55 -23.60 6.07 10.56
C THR A 55 -22.50 5.00 10.53
N ARG A 56 -22.21 4.41 9.37
CA ARG A 56 -21.17 3.37 9.24
C ARG A 56 -19.84 4.00 8.85
N GLY A 57 -18.83 3.83 9.71
CA GLY A 57 -17.45 4.13 9.37
C GLY A 57 -16.99 3.31 8.16
N GLY A 58 -16.32 3.95 7.20
CA GLY A 58 -15.98 3.39 5.89
C GLY A 58 -15.25 4.42 5.04
N GLY A 59 -14.51 4.00 4.00
CA GLY A 59 -13.92 4.93 3.03
C GLY A 59 -12.48 5.37 3.28
N TRP A 60 -11.76 4.72 4.21
CA TRP A 60 -10.29 4.82 4.23
C TRP A 60 -9.67 3.82 3.26
N THR A 61 -8.57 4.21 2.63
CA THR A 61 -8.11 3.58 1.38
C THR A 61 -7.49 2.21 1.58
N THR A 62 -6.39 2.08 2.32
CA THR A 62 -5.63 0.82 2.47
C THR A 62 -4.72 0.88 3.70
N ARG A 63 -4.44 -0.27 4.33
CA ARG A 63 -3.31 -0.45 5.25
C ARG A 63 -2.32 -1.41 4.63
N VAL A 64 -1.05 -1.05 4.68
CA VAL A 64 0.06 -1.87 4.19
C VAL A 64 1.04 -2.14 5.32
N HIS A 65 1.64 -3.32 5.29
CA HIS A 65 2.86 -3.62 6.02
C HIS A 65 4.03 -3.47 5.06
N VAL A 66 5.13 -2.87 5.52
CA VAL A 66 6.37 -2.71 4.74
C VAL A 66 7.51 -3.27 5.56
N ALA A 67 8.11 -4.35 5.06
CA ALA A 67 9.36 -4.89 5.56
C ALA A 67 10.49 -4.37 4.66
N LEU A 68 11.27 -3.42 5.18
CA LEU A 68 12.33 -2.76 4.41
C LEU A 68 13.44 -3.75 4.00
N ASP A 69 14.08 -3.48 2.86
CA ASP A 69 15.29 -4.21 2.47
C ASP A 69 16.40 -4.05 3.53
N PRO A 70 17.28 -5.05 3.69
CA PRO A 70 18.41 -4.96 4.61
C PRO A 70 19.25 -3.69 4.36
N GLY A 71 19.56 -2.96 5.44
CA GLY A 71 20.33 -1.71 5.38
C GLY A 71 19.50 -0.45 5.11
N LEU A 72 18.22 -0.58 4.76
CA LEU A 72 17.29 0.54 4.72
C LEU A 72 16.69 0.81 6.09
N HIS A 73 16.38 2.08 6.33
CA HIS A 73 15.65 2.54 7.50
C HIS A 73 14.71 3.66 7.08
N TRP A 74 13.68 3.89 7.88
CA TRP A 74 12.83 5.06 7.70
C TRP A 74 13.64 6.30 8.00
N CYS A 75 13.58 7.29 7.11
CA CYS A 75 14.15 8.60 7.40
C CYS A 75 13.43 9.18 8.62
N ASP A 76 14.20 9.71 9.56
CA ASP A 76 13.61 10.46 10.64
C ASP A 76 13.00 11.75 10.06
N PRO A 77 11.81 12.18 10.54
CA PRO A 77 11.20 13.43 10.06
C PRO A 77 12.11 14.66 10.21
N TRP A 78 13.07 14.58 11.13
CA TRP A 78 13.99 15.64 11.49
C TRP A 78 15.40 15.45 10.90
N ASP A 79 15.68 14.30 10.30
CA ASP A 79 16.94 13.98 9.61
C ASP A 79 16.61 13.24 8.28
N PRO A 80 16.21 13.98 7.24
CA PRO A 80 15.77 13.37 5.99
C PRO A 80 16.96 12.80 5.20
N CYS A 81 16.81 11.54 4.75
CA CYS A 81 17.57 10.95 3.65
C CYS A 81 17.08 11.46 2.28
#